data_AF-A0A7X7CDU0-F1
#
_entry.id   AF-A0A7X7CDU0-F1
#
_cell.length_a   1.000
_cell.length_b   1.000
_cell.length_c   1.000
_cell.angle_alpha   90.00
_cell.angle_beta   90.00
_cell.angle_gamma   90.00
#
_symmetry.space_group_name_H-M   'P 1'
#
loop_
_entity.id
_entity.type
_entity.pdbx_description
1 polymer ?
#
loop_
_entity_poly.entity_id
_entity_poly.type
_entity_poly.pdbx_seq_one_letter_code
_entity_poly.pdbx_strand_id
1 'polypeptide(L)'
;MARAVGIDLGTTNSVVSVLEGGEPTVIANAEGSRTTPSVVAFTKSGEVLVGEIAKRQAVTNPDHTIASVKRHMGSDWAVDIDGKDYTAQEISARVLMKLKRDAEAYLGEDITDAVITVPAYFNDAQRQATKESGQIAGLNVLRIVNEPTAAALAYGLDKGSKEQTILV
;
A
#
# COMPACT_ATOMS: atom_id res chain seq x y z
N MET A 1 17.78 -14.89 1.13
CA MET A 1 17.28 -13.50 1.21
C MET A 1 15.78 -13.57 1.11
N ALA A 2 15.05 -12.89 1.99
CA ALA A 2 13.59 -12.82 1.88
C ALA A 2 13.23 -12.18 0.52
N ARG A 3 12.15 -12.66 -0.11
CA ARG A 3 11.69 -12.13 -1.38
C ARG A 3 11.11 -10.73 -1.16
N ALA A 4 11.61 -9.74 -1.89
CA ALA A 4 11.05 -8.39 -1.85
C ALA A 4 9.73 -8.32 -2.63
N VAL A 5 8.77 -7.54 -2.12
CA VAL A 5 7.51 -7.24 -2.81
C VAL A 5 7.50 -5.83 -3.39
N GLY A 6 6.78 -5.64 -4.49
CA GLY A 6 6.38 -4.33 -5.00
C GLY A 6 4.99 -3.98 -4.49
N ILE A 7 4.82 -2.81 -3.89
CA ILE A 7 3.53 -2.33 -3.38
C ILE A 7 3.17 -1.01 -4.05
N ASP A 8 2.03 -1.01 -4.75
CA ASP A 8 1.37 0.22 -5.13
C ASP A 8 0.44 0.68 -4.01
N LEU A 9 0.87 1.66 -3.22
CA LEU A 9 0.06 2.21 -2.13
C LEU A 9 -0.79 3.35 -2.66
N GLY A 10 -1.86 3.11 -3.41
CA GLY A 10 -2.68 4.18 -3.96
C GLY A 10 -3.58 4.91 -2.96
N THR A 11 -4.21 6.01 -3.40
CA THR A 11 -5.15 6.81 -2.58
C THR A 11 -6.46 6.07 -2.32
N THR A 12 -6.94 5.33 -3.32
CA THR A 12 -8.24 4.66 -3.30
C THR A 12 -8.10 3.14 -3.23
N ASN A 13 -7.14 2.59 -3.97
CA ASN A 13 -6.85 1.17 -4.00
C ASN A 13 -5.35 0.97 -3.90
N SER A 14 -4.95 -0.18 -3.39
CA SER A 14 -3.56 -0.60 -3.29
C SER A 14 -3.40 -2.02 -3.82
N VAL A 15 -2.19 -2.32 -4.30
CA VAL A 15 -1.85 -3.57 -4.98
C VAL A 15 -0.51 -4.06 -4.47
N VAL A 16 -0.33 -5.38 -4.41
CA VAL A 16 0.96 -6.01 -4.13
C VAL A 16 1.31 -6.99 -5.24
N SER A 17 2.59 -6.98 -5.63
CA SER A 17 3.16 -7.84 -6.66
C SER A 17 4.48 -8.44 -6.21
N VAL A 18 4.81 -9.60 -6.75
CA VAL A 18 6.07 -10.32 -6.55
C VAL A 18 6.74 -10.62 -7.89
N LEU A 19 8.01 -11.02 -7.85
CA LEU A 19 8.67 -11.65 -8.98
C LEU A 19 8.67 -13.17 -8.80
N GLU A 20 8.09 -13.89 -9.75
CA GLU A 20 8.05 -15.35 -9.80
C GLU A 20 8.72 -15.82 -11.09
N GLY A 21 9.83 -16.55 -10.97
CA GLY A 21 10.57 -17.01 -12.15
C GLY A 21 11.13 -15.88 -13.03
N GLY A 22 11.21 -14.65 -12.51
CA GLY A 22 11.59 -13.45 -13.27
C GLY A 22 10.40 -12.63 -13.79
N GLU A 23 9.18 -13.18 -13.72
CA GLU A 23 7.97 -12.52 -14.19
C GLU A 23 7.24 -11.79 -13.04
N PRO A 24 6.75 -10.56 -13.25
CA PRO A 24 5.94 -9.86 -12.26
C PRO A 24 4.53 -10.44 -12.15
N THR A 25 4.19 -10.98 -10.98
CA THR A 25 2.85 -11.50 -10.66
C THR A 25 2.15 -10.58 -9.67
N VAL A 26 0.93 -10.14 -9.99
CA VAL A 26 0.03 -9.45 -9.04
C VAL A 26 -0.69 -10.49 -8.17
N ILE A 27 -0.60 -10.32 -6.86
CA ILE A 27 -1.20 -11.22 -5.88
C ILE A 27 -2.65 -10.83 -5.63
N ALA A 28 -3.55 -11.82 -5.61
CA ALA A 28 -4.92 -11.62 -5.16
C ALA A 28 -4.97 -11.56 -3.63
N ASN A 29 -5.74 -10.62 -3.08
CA ASN A 29 -5.99 -10.54 -1.65
C ASN A 29 -6.87 -11.71 -1.15
N ALA A 30 -7.02 -11.82 0.17
CA ALA A 30 -7.87 -12.85 0.79
C ALA A 30 -9.33 -12.86 0.28
N GLU A 31 -9.81 -11.72 -0.27
CA GLU A 31 -11.14 -11.58 -0.86
C GLU A 31 -11.21 -11.98 -2.35
N GLY A 32 -10.10 -12.44 -2.95
CA GLY A 32 -10.00 -12.88 -4.34
C GLY A 32 -9.81 -11.75 -5.37
N SER A 33 -9.63 -10.50 -4.91
CA SER A 33 -9.41 -9.33 -5.77
C SER A 33 -7.93 -9.01 -5.93
N ARG A 34 -7.52 -8.55 -7.11
CA ARG A 34 -6.15 -8.06 -7.37
C ARG A 34 -5.87 -6.64 -6.85
N THR A 35 -6.89 -5.98 -6.33
CA THR A 35 -6.78 -4.66 -5.70
C THR A 35 -7.48 -4.65 -4.36
N THR A 36 -6.86 -4.02 -3.37
CA THR A 36 -7.40 -3.83 -2.03
C THR A 36 -7.78 -2.37 -1.83
N PRO A 37 -9.02 -2.02 -1.46
CA PRO A 37 -9.38 -0.65 -1.12
C PRO A 37 -8.47 -0.07 -0.03
N SER A 38 -8.01 1.16 -0.19
CA SER A 38 -7.18 1.89 0.80
C SER A 38 -8.07 2.50 1.88
N VAL A 39 -8.81 1.63 2.56
CA VAL A 39 -9.82 1.95 3.58
C VAL A 39 -9.50 1.16 4.83
N VAL A 40 -9.51 1.85 5.97
CA VAL A 40 -9.31 1.27 7.30
C VAL A 40 -10.51 1.63 8.14
N ALA A 41 -11.06 0.67 8.86
CA ALA A 41 -12.14 0.91 9.81
C ALA A 41 -11.85 0.31 11.17
N PHE A 42 -12.30 0.99 12.21
CA PHE A 42 -12.24 0.51 13.59
C PHE A 42 -13.66 0.11 14.01
N THR A 43 -13.83 -1.13 14.45
CA THR A 43 -15.13 -1.61 14.93
C THR A 43 -15.33 -1.21 16.39
N LYS A 44 -16.58 -1.25 16.86
CA LYS A 44 -16.91 -1.03 18.27
C LYS A 44 -16.28 -2.05 19.23
N SER A 45 -15.85 -3.20 18.73
CA SER A 45 -15.11 -4.21 19.52
C SER A 45 -13.60 -3.96 19.56
N GLY A 46 -13.11 -2.89 18.91
CA GLY A 46 -11.69 -2.58 18.80
C GLY A 46 -10.96 -3.36 17.69
N GLU A 47 -11.69 -4.10 16.85
CA GLU A 47 -11.10 -4.79 15.71
C GLU A 47 -10.78 -3.79 14.59
N VAL A 48 -9.64 -4.00 13.92
CA VAL A 48 -9.25 -3.21 12.74
C VAL A 48 -9.60 -3.98 11.47
N LEU A 49 -10.49 -3.41 10.67
CA LEU A 49 -10.85 -3.90 9.35
C LEU A 49 -10.07 -3.12 8.29
N VAL A 50 -9.64 -3.78 7.22
CA VAL A 50 -8.92 -3.14 6.11
C VAL A 50 -9.45 -3.66 4.79
N GLY A 51 -9.52 -2.80 3.77
CA GLY A 51 -9.90 -3.21 2.42
C GLY A 51 -11.41 -3.29 2.23
N GLU A 52 -11.85 -4.35 1.56
CA GLU A 52 -13.25 -4.51 1.14
C GLU A 52 -14.20 -4.61 2.34
N ILE A 53 -13.78 -5.28 3.41
CA ILE A 53 -14.57 -5.41 4.63
C ILE A 53 -14.78 -4.04 5.30
N ALA A 54 -13.72 -3.22 5.40
CA ALA A 54 -13.80 -1.85 5.92
C ALA A 54 -14.72 -0.97 5.06
N LYS A 55 -14.58 -1.06 3.73
CA LYS A 55 -15.39 -0.31 2.77
C LYS A 55 -16.89 -0.63 2.87
N ARG A 56 -17.26 -1.91 3.03
CA ARG A 56 -18.67 -2.34 3.09
C ARG A 56 -19.45 -1.72 4.26
N GLN A 57 -18.80 -1.53 5.40
CA GLN A 57 -19.44 -1.01 6.60
C GLN A 57 -19.32 0.53 6.75
N ALA A 58 -18.67 1.21 5.80
CA ALA A 58 -18.41 2.65 5.87
C ALA A 58 -19.69 3.50 6.03
N VAL A 59 -20.81 3.06 5.43
CA VAL A 59 -22.10 3.78 5.53
C VAL A 59 -22.68 3.72 6.94
N THR A 60 -22.47 2.61 7.65
CA THR A 60 -23.03 2.38 8.99
C THR A 60 -22.07 2.76 10.12
N ASN A 61 -20.82 3.07 9.79
CA ASN A 61 -19.76 3.41 10.74
C ASN A 61 -18.83 4.51 10.18
N PRO A 62 -19.38 5.67 9.75
CA PRO A 62 -18.61 6.67 9.00
C PRO A 62 -17.48 7.29 9.82
N ASP A 63 -17.73 7.56 11.12
CA ASP A 63 -16.78 8.28 11.98
C ASP A 63 -15.54 7.45 12.31
N HIS A 64 -15.65 6.12 12.28
CA HIS A 64 -14.55 5.18 12.52
C HIS A 64 -14.00 4.55 11.23
N THR A 65 -14.36 5.09 10.06
CA THR A 65 -13.90 4.58 8.76
C THR A 65 -13.11 5.64 8.00
N ILE A 66 -11.82 5.38 7.82
CA ILE A 66 -10.86 6.28 7.20
C ILE A 66 -10.61 5.81 5.76
N ALA A 67 -10.82 6.71 4.81
CA ALA A 67 -10.48 6.53 3.40
C ALA A 67 -9.65 7.73 2.90
N SER A 68 -9.00 7.58 1.74
CA SER A 68 -8.19 8.64 1.11
C SER A 68 -7.06 9.19 1.98
N VAL A 69 -6.57 8.42 2.96
CA VAL A 69 -5.54 8.87 3.91
C VAL A 69 -4.24 9.29 3.22
N LYS A 70 -3.97 8.77 2.02
CA LYS A 70 -2.80 9.17 1.21
C LYS A 70 -2.74 10.68 0.95
N ARG A 71 -3.88 11.39 0.96
CA ARG A 71 -3.96 12.86 0.81
C ARG A 71 -3.37 13.63 2.00
N HIS A 72 -3.22 12.97 3.14
CA HIS A 72 -2.73 13.54 4.40
C HIS A 72 -1.28 13.17 4.71
N MET A 73 -0.63 12.37 3.87
CA MET A 73 0.77 11.98 4.06
C MET A 73 1.67 13.21 4.13
N GLY A 74 2.67 13.18 5.01
CA GLY A 74 3.64 14.28 5.18
C GLY A 74 3.06 15.53 5.84
N SER A 75 1.91 15.43 6.51
CA SER A 75 1.30 16.50 7.32
C SER A 75 1.19 16.09 8.79
N ASP A 76 0.72 17.00 9.64
CA ASP A 76 0.39 16.79 11.05
C ASP A 76 -1.03 16.22 11.26
N TRP A 77 -1.69 15.80 10.18
CA TRP A 77 -3.02 15.21 10.25
C TRP A 77 -3.04 13.97 11.15
N ALA A 78 -4.01 13.94 12.05
CA ALA A 78 -4.36 12.79 12.87
C ALA A 78 -5.87 12.67 12.96
N VAL A 79 -6.34 11.46 13.27
CA VAL A 79 -7.73 11.15 13.56
C VAL A 79 -7.83 10.52 14.95
N ASP A 80 -8.69 11.07 15.81
CA ASP A 80 -9.05 10.46 17.08
C ASP A 80 -10.03 9.32 16.82
N ILE A 81 -9.69 8.13 17.32
CA ILE A 81 -10.58 6.98 17.34
C ILE A 81 -10.64 6.48 18.78
N ASP A 82 -11.78 6.75 19.43
CA ASP A 82 -12.08 6.35 20.80
C ASP A 82 -11.02 6.82 21.82
N GLY A 83 -10.56 8.07 21.68
CA GLY A 83 -9.58 8.67 22.59
C GLY A 83 -8.12 8.33 22.28
N LYS A 84 -7.85 7.76 21.10
CA LYS A 84 -6.51 7.51 20.60
C LYS A 84 -6.31 8.15 19.23
N ASP A 85 -5.32 9.02 19.15
CA ASP A 85 -4.89 9.63 17.91
C ASP A 85 -4.15 8.63 17.02
N TYR A 86 -4.47 8.63 15.74
CA TYR A 86 -3.78 7.90 14.69
C TYR A 86 -3.33 8.85 13.58
N THR A 87 -2.05 8.79 13.25
CA THR A 87 -1.44 9.55 12.16
C THR A 87 -1.77 8.97 10.79
N ALA A 88 -1.58 9.76 9.73
CA ALA A 88 -1.71 9.28 8.35
C ALA A 88 -0.80 8.07 8.07
N GLN A 89 0.39 8.06 8.68
CA GLN A 89 1.37 7.00 8.54
C GLN A 89 0.87 5.69 9.14
N GLU A 90 0.29 5.73 10.35
CA GLU A 90 -0.23 4.56 11.05
C GLU A 90 -1.48 3.98 10.36
N ILE A 91 -2.35 4.81 9.81
CA ILE A 91 -3.49 4.34 9.02
C ILE A 91 -2.98 3.68 7.73
N SER A 92 -2.06 4.32 7.00
CA SER A 92 -1.47 3.74 5.80
C SER A 92 -0.71 2.44 6.08
N ALA A 93 -0.06 2.34 7.23
CA ALA A 93 0.61 1.11 7.66
C ALA A 93 -0.34 -0.07 7.80
N ARG A 94 -1.62 0.14 8.19
CA ARG A 94 -2.62 -0.94 8.23
C ARG A 94 -2.97 -1.48 6.85
N VAL A 95 -3.00 -0.61 5.84
CA VAL A 95 -3.15 -1.04 4.44
C VAL A 95 -1.95 -1.89 4.03
N LEU A 96 -0.73 -1.44 4.35
CA LEU A 96 0.50 -2.18 4.06
C LEU A 96 0.57 -3.53 4.80
N MET A 97 0.14 -3.60 6.07
CA MET A 97 0.06 -4.83 6.84
C MET A 97 -0.90 -5.85 6.23
N LYS A 98 -2.06 -5.40 5.71
CA LYS A 98 -2.96 -6.30 4.97
C LYS A 98 -2.30 -6.83 3.70
N LEU A 99 -1.69 -5.96 2.89
CA LEU A 99 -1.02 -6.37 1.65
C LEU A 99 0.14 -7.34 1.91
N LYS A 100 0.93 -7.07 2.96
CA LYS A 100 1.98 -7.97 3.45
C LYS A 100 1.41 -9.34 3.80
N ARG A 101 0.39 -9.40 4.65
CA ARG A 101 -0.26 -10.64 5.08
C ARG A 101 -0.84 -11.43 3.90
N ASP A 102 -1.50 -10.75 2.97
CA ASP A 102 -2.08 -11.37 1.78
C ASP A 102 -0.96 -11.98 0.89
N ALA A 103 0.18 -11.29 0.77
CA ALA A 103 1.33 -11.81 0.03
C ALA A 103 2.05 -12.96 0.76
N GLU A 104 2.20 -12.90 2.07
CA GLU A 104 2.76 -13.99 2.89
C GLU A 104 1.91 -15.26 2.79
N ALA A 105 0.58 -15.12 2.85
CA ALA A 105 -0.34 -16.24 2.68
C ALA A 105 -0.25 -16.86 1.28
N TYR A 106 -0.02 -16.06 0.25
CA TYR A 106 0.17 -16.52 -1.12
C TYR A 106 1.50 -17.27 -1.31
N LEU A 107 2.60 -16.73 -0.76
CA LEU A 107 3.94 -17.30 -0.93
C LEU A 107 4.25 -18.46 0.04
N GLY A 108 3.59 -18.52 1.19
CA GLY A 108 3.88 -19.47 2.26
C GLY A 108 5.16 -19.15 3.05
N GLU A 109 5.64 -17.91 2.99
CA GLU A 109 6.82 -17.43 3.71
C GLU A 109 6.64 -15.98 4.18
N ASP A 110 7.44 -15.56 5.18
CA ASP A 110 7.41 -14.20 5.73
C ASP A 110 8.05 -13.18 4.75
N ILE A 111 7.46 -11.99 4.68
CA ILE A 111 7.92 -10.90 3.81
C ILE A 111 8.45 -9.76 4.65
N THR A 112 9.74 -9.46 4.50
CA THR A 112 10.40 -8.39 5.26
C THR A 112 10.74 -7.19 4.42
N ASP A 113 10.93 -7.33 3.11
CA ASP A 113 11.45 -6.28 2.24
C ASP A 113 10.42 -5.80 1.22
N ALA A 114 10.33 -4.49 0.99
CA ALA A 114 9.39 -3.92 0.04
C ALA A 114 9.94 -2.72 -0.74
N VAL A 115 9.45 -2.56 -1.97
CA VAL A 115 9.52 -1.33 -2.76
C VAL A 115 8.11 -0.73 -2.80
N ILE A 116 7.97 0.54 -2.44
CA ILE A 116 6.65 1.21 -2.30
C ILE A 116 6.56 2.40 -3.27
N THR A 117 5.43 2.55 -3.96
CA THR A 117 5.19 3.66 -4.90
C THR A 117 4.73 4.95 -4.20
N VAL A 118 5.06 6.09 -4.80
CA VAL A 118 4.52 7.42 -4.46
C VAL A 118 4.28 8.24 -5.73
N PRO A 119 3.37 9.22 -5.72
CA PRO A 119 3.21 10.14 -6.85
C PRO A 119 4.53 10.86 -7.16
N ALA A 120 4.81 11.11 -8.43
CA ALA A 120 6.06 11.77 -8.82
C ALA A 120 6.24 13.16 -8.19
N TYR A 121 5.12 13.86 -7.94
CA TYR A 121 5.09 15.19 -7.33
C TYR A 121 5.16 15.19 -5.80
N PHE A 122 5.24 14.02 -5.14
CA PHE A 122 5.42 13.98 -3.68
C PHE A 122 6.74 14.63 -3.28
N ASN A 123 6.68 15.51 -2.29
CA ASN A 123 7.84 16.14 -1.67
C ASN A 123 8.57 15.20 -0.69
N ASP A 124 9.68 15.67 -0.11
CA ASP A 124 10.50 14.85 0.79
C ASP A 124 9.75 14.40 2.05
N ALA A 125 8.93 15.28 2.64
CA ALA A 125 8.14 14.95 3.83
C ALA A 125 7.11 13.84 3.55
N GLN A 126 6.43 13.91 2.40
CA GLN A 126 5.47 12.91 1.97
C GLN A 126 6.13 11.55 1.67
N ARG A 127 7.31 11.58 1.01
CA ARG A 127 8.12 10.37 0.74
C ARG A 127 8.59 9.71 2.02
N GLN A 128 9.07 10.51 2.97
CA GLN A 128 9.53 10.03 4.28
C GLN A 128 8.37 9.44 5.10
N ALA A 129 7.21 10.10 5.11
CA ALA A 129 6.00 9.56 5.74
C ALA A 129 5.58 8.21 5.14
N THR A 130 5.64 8.04 3.81
CA THR A 130 5.35 6.74 3.18
C THR A 130 6.36 5.66 3.58
N LYS A 131 7.64 6.03 3.71
CA LYS A 131 8.68 5.11 4.20
C LYS A 131 8.41 4.68 5.65
N GLU A 132 8.01 5.62 6.51
CA GLU A 132 7.63 5.37 7.90
C GLU A 132 6.43 4.44 8.01
N SER A 133 5.39 4.61 7.17
CA SER A 133 4.28 3.65 7.09
C SER A 133 4.75 2.24 6.82
N GLY A 134 5.71 2.06 5.91
CA GLY A 134 6.32 0.75 5.64
C GLY A 134 7.02 0.18 6.87
N GLN A 135 7.80 0.99 7.58
CA GLN A 135 8.47 0.57 8.81
C GLN A 135 7.49 0.17 9.92
N ILE A 136 6.42 0.96 10.12
CA ILE A 136 5.34 0.64 11.08
C ILE A 136 4.66 -0.68 10.71
N ALA A 137 4.52 -0.96 9.41
CA ALA A 137 3.96 -2.22 8.91
C ALA A 137 4.92 -3.42 9.00
N GLY A 138 6.12 -3.24 9.56
CA GLY A 138 7.14 -4.29 9.65
C GLY A 138 7.78 -4.63 8.32
N LEU A 139 7.91 -3.65 7.42
CA LEU A 139 8.60 -3.76 6.14
C LEU A 139 9.88 -2.90 6.16
N ASN A 140 10.99 -3.49 5.75
CA ASN A 140 12.19 -2.79 5.35
C ASN A 140 11.98 -2.21 3.93
N VAL A 141 11.78 -0.90 3.87
CA VAL A 141 11.53 -0.19 2.62
C VAL A 141 12.84 0.02 1.86
N LEU A 142 13.12 -0.86 0.91
CA LEU A 142 14.33 -0.85 0.09
C LEU A 142 14.40 0.38 -0.82
N ARG A 143 13.25 0.78 -1.36
CA ARG A 143 13.14 1.92 -2.28
C ARG A 143 11.74 2.51 -2.27
N ILE A 144 11.68 3.83 -2.32
CA ILE A 144 10.49 4.57 -2.74
C ILE A 144 10.64 4.88 -4.23
N VAL A 145 9.66 4.50 -5.05
CA VAL A 145 9.69 4.71 -6.50
C VAL A 145 8.54 5.61 -6.94
N ASN A 146 8.75 6.42 -7.96
CA ASN A 146 7.66 7.22 -8.52
C ASN A 146 6.68 6.30 -9.27
N GLU A 147 5.39 6.47 -9.04
CA GLU A 147 4.30 5.76 -9.74
C GLU A 147 4.48 5.73 -11.26
N PRO A 148 4.71 6.86 -11.98
CA PRO A 148 4.89 6.81 -13.43
C PRO A 148 6.18 6.08 -13.84
N THR A 149 7.23 6.10 -13.02
CA THR A 149 8.44 5.32 -13.27
C THR A 149 8.18 3.83 -13.12
N ALA A 150 7.40 3.41 -12.11
CA ALA A 150 7.00 2.02 -11.95
C ALA A 150 6.14 1.54 -13.14
N ALA A 151 5.21 2.38 -13.61
CA ALA A 151 4.41 2.10 -14.80
C ALA A 151 5.27 1.97 -16.06
N ALA A 152 6.24 2.86 -16.25
CA ALA A 152 7.20 2.79 -17.34
C ALA A 152 8.06 1.51 -17.29
N LEU A 153 8.52 1.11 -16.09
CA LEU A 153 9.27 -0.14 -15.90
C LEU A 153 8.41 -1.35 -16.28
N ALA A 154 7.17 -1.42 -15.81
CA ALA A 154 6.24 -2.50 -16.14
C ALA A 154 5.95 -2.57 -17.65
N TYR A 155 5.74 -1.42 -18.30
CA TYR A 155 5.56 -1.34 -19.75
C TYR A 155 6.79 -1.85 -20.52
N GLY A 156 7.99 -1.51 -20.05
CA GLY A 156 9.25 -1.78 -20.74
C GLY A 156 9.70 -3.24 -20.70
N LEU A 157 9.23 -4.05 -19.75
CA LEU A 157 9.67 -5.45 -19.56
C LEU A 157 9.54 -6.29 -20.85
N ASP A 158 8.44 -6.13 -21.59
CA ASP A 158 8.14 -6.94 -22.78
C ASP A 158 8.55 -6.30 -24.11
N LYS A 159 9.05 -5.06 -24.09
CA LYS A 159 9.26 -4.25 -25.32
C LYS A 159 10.65 -4.38 -25.93
N GLY A 160 11.55 -5.12 -25.28
CA GLY A 160 12.94 -5.32 -25.71
C GLY A 160 13.77 -4.03 -25.69
N SER A 161 15.01 -4.10 -26.16
CA SER A 161 15.98 -2.99 -26.10
C SER A 161 15.77 -1.94 -27.21
N LYS A 162 14.59 -1.33 -27.31
CA LYS A 162 14.34 -0.20 -28.24
C LYS A 162 14.27 1.10 -27.45
N GLU A 163 15.06 2.09 -27.88
CA GLU A 163 14.95 3.45 -27.36
C GLU A 163 13.61 4.04 -27.78
N GLN A 164 12.85 4.55 -26.80
CA GLN A 164 11.50 5.06 -26.98
C GLN A 164 11.27 6.27 -26.07
N THR A 165 10.47 7.22 -26.55
CA THR A 165 9.89 8.28 -25.71
C THR A 165 8.45 7.90 -25.42
N ILE A 166 8.07 7.87 -24.13
CA ILE A 166 6.74 7.49 -23.67
C ILE A 166 6.14 8.60 -22.82
N LEU A 167 4.81 8.75 -22.89
CA LEU A 167 4.03 9.60 -22.01
C LEU A 167 3.25 8.69 -21.06
N VAL A 168 3.49 8.86 -19.76
CA VAL A 168 2.80 8.15 -18.68
C VAL A 168 1.86 9.10 -17.96
#